data_AF-A0A7Y2GNI0-F1
#
_entry.id   AF-A0A7Y2GNI0-F1
#
_cell.length_a   1.000
_cell.length_b   1.000
_cell.length_c   1.000
_cell.angle_alpha   90.00
_cell.angle_beta   90.00
_cell.angle_gamma   90.00
#
_symmetry.space_group_name_H-M   'P 1'
#
loop_
_entity.id
_entity.type
_entity.pdbx_description
1 polymer ?
#
loop_
_entity_poly.entity_id
_entity_poly.type
_entity_poly.pdbx_seq_one_letter_code
_entity_poly.pdbx_strand_id
1 'polypeptide(L)' 'MKKNFIILTLAICGLVSAQTNTEVYLLDIKTVDGKTEIVNPRNISNNEGYD' A
#
# COMPACT_ATOMS: atom_id res chain seq x y z
N MET A 1 -11.74 -37.21 3.43
CA MET A 1 -11.16 -36.24 4.39
C MET A 1 -10.08 -35.36 3.76
N LYS A 2 -8.99 -35.92 3.20
CA LYS A 2 -7.90 -35.12 2.59
C LYS A 2 -8.34 -34.23 1.41
N LYS A 3 -9.21 -34.72 0.53
CA LYS A 3 -9.77 -33.95 -0.61
C LYS A 3 -10.61 -32.74 -0.16
N ASN A 4 -11.44 -32.92 0.87
CA ASN A 4 -12.26 -31.85 1.43
C ASN A 4 -11.40 -30.77 2.08
N PHE A 5 -10.28 -31.17 2.72
CA PHE A 5 -9.31 -30.24 3.29
C PHE A 5 -8.65 -29.38 2.20
N ILE A 6 -8.24 -29.98 1.07
CA ILE A 6 -7.64 -29.24 -0.07
C ILE A 6 -8.64 -28.24 -0.67
N ILE A 7 -9.91 -28.64 -0.84
CA ILE A 7 -10.95 -27.75 -1.37
C ILE A 7 -11.20 -26.57 -0.41
N LEU A 8 -11.22 -26.83 0.89
CA LEU A 8 -11.36 -25.79 1.92
C LEU A 8 -10.18 -24.81 1.88
N THR A 9 -8.95 -25.31 1.76
CA THR A 9 -7.75 -24.47 1.66
C THR A 9 -7.81 -23.57 0.42
N LEU A 10 -8.21 -24.11 -0.75
CA LEU A 10 -8.36 -23.29 -1.96
C LEU A 10 -9.43 -22.21 -1.83
N ALA A 11 -10.56 -22.52 -1.17
CA ALA A 11 -11.64 -21.55 -0.98
C ALA A 11 -11.21 -20.38 -0.08
N ILE A 12 -10.40 -20.64 0.95
CA ILE A 12 -9.90 -19.61 1.86
C ILE A 12 -8.91 -18.66 1.16
N CYS A 13 -8.15 -19.13 0.17
CA CYS A 13 -7.24 -18.28 -0.61
C CYS A 13 -7.96 -17.21 -1.46
N GLY A 14 -9.27 -17.35 -1.72
CA GLY A 14 -10.05 -16.31 -2.40
C GLY A 14 -10.55 -15.20 -1.48
N LEU A 15 -10.41 -15.36 -0.16
CA LEU A 15 -10.90 -14.41 0.85
C LEU A 15 -9.81 -13.44 1.32
N VAL A 16 -8.57 -13.60 0.85
CA VAL A 16 -7.51 -12.63 1.10
C VAL A 16 -7.71 -11.42 0.20
N SER A 17 -8.14 -10.32 0.79
CA SER A 17 -8.12 -9.02 0.14
C SER A 17 -6.70 -8.47 0.17
N ALA A 18 -6.11 -8.20 -0.99
CA ALA A 18 -5.01 -7.23 -1.07
C ALA A 18 -5.60 -5.85 -0.81
N GLN A 19 -4.90 -5.00 -0.04
CA GLN A 19 -5.36 -3.64 0.21
C GLN A 19 -5.33 -2.85 -1.10
N THR A 20 -6.49 -2.69 -1.73
CA THR A 20 -6.68 -1.71 -2.79
C THR A 20 -6.86 -0.34 -2.13
N ASN A 21 -6.29 0.70 -2.74
CA ASN A 21 -6.30 2.10 -2.26
C ASN A 21 -5.31 2.38 -1.10
N THR A 22 -4.02 2.20 -1.37
CA THR A 22 -2.98 2.76 -0.49
C THR A 22 -2.90 4.27 -0.71
N GLU A 23 -2.81 5.05 0.38
CA GLU A 23 -2.58 6.48 0.24
C GLU A 23 -1.11 6.74 -0.12
N VAL A 24 -0.89 7.51 -1.19
CA VAL A 24 0.45 7.85 -1.68
C VAL A 24 0.68 9.34 -1.50
N TYR A 25 1.80 9.68 -0.87
CA TYR A 25 2.21 11.05 -0.63
C TYR A 25 3.58 11.33 -1.26
N LEU A 26 3.66 12.43 -2.01
CA LEU A 26 4.91 13.00 -2.49
C LEU A 26 5.33 14.12 -1.55
N LEU A 27 6.55 14.07 -1.07
CA LEU A 27 7.13 15.11 -0.21
C LEU A 27 8.62 15.27 -0.53
N ASP A 28 9.13 16.44 -0.20
CA ASP A 28 10.55 16.73 -0.29
C ASP A 28 11.16 16.71 1.11
N ILE A 29 12.41 16.25 1.23
CA ILE A 29 13.17 16.31 2.47
C ILE A 29 14.29 17.32 2.30
N LYS A 30 14.34 18.32 3.18
CA LYS A 30 15.36 19.37 3.17
C LYS A 30 16.14 19.32 4.47
N THR A 31 17.46 19.52 4.39
CA THR A 31 18.29 19.76 5.58
C THR A 31 18.89 21.16 5.51
N VAL A 32 18.65 21.97 6.54
CA VAL A 32 19.19 23.33 6.68
C VAL A 32 19.74 23.50 8.09
N ASP A 33 20.97 23.97 8.21
CA ASP A 33 21.66 24.20 9.49
C ASP A 33 21.61 22.99 10.44
N GLY A 34 21.74 21.78 9.88
CA GLY A 34 21.72 20.51 10.63
C GLY A 34 20.33 20.05 11.09
N LYS A 35 19.25 20.75 10.69
CA LYS A 35 17.87 20.34 10.94
C LYS A 35 17.26 19.76 9.67
N THR A 36 16.65 18.59 9.79
CA THR A 36 15.91 17.94 8.70
C THR A 36 14.44 18.27 8.80
N GLU A 37 13.86 18.74 7.70
CA GLU A 37 12.47 19.16 7.57
C GLU A 37 11.83 18.45 6.38
N ILE A 38 10.55 18.11 6.53
CA ILE A 38 9.69 17.66 5.44
C ILE A 38 9.00 18.90 4.86
N VAL A 39 9.07 19.07 3.54
CA VAL A 39 8.44 20.18 2.84
C VAL A 39 7.64 19.68 1.64
N ASN A 40 6.71 20.52 1.16
CA ASN A 40 5.87 20.25 -0.01
C ASN A 40 5.07 18.92 0.01
N PRO A 41 4.41 18.53 1.12
CA PRO A 41 3.60 17.31 1.13
C PRO A 41 2.40 17.43 0.19
N ARG A 42 2.21 16.44 -0.69
CA ARG A 42 1.09 16.36 -1.63
C ARG A 42 0.52 14.95 -1.62
N ASN A 43 -0.80 14.83 -1.47
CA ASN A 43 -1.50 13.56 -1.67
C ASN A 43 -1.64 13.31 -3.18
N ILE A 44 -1.13 12.18 -3.66
CA ILE A 44 -1.18 11.75 -5.06
C ILE A 44 -1.86 10.38 -5.21
N SER A 45 -2.68 9.98 -4.23
CA SER A 45 -3.34 8.66 -4.17
C SER A 45 -4.33 8.39 -5.30
N ASN A 46 -4.71 9.42 -6.08
CA ASN A 46 -5.69 9.34 -7.17
C ASN A 46 -5.09 9.72 -8.54
N ASN A 47 -3.76 9.72 -8.68
CA ASN A 47 -3.11 10.03 -9.95
C ASN A 47 -3.05 8.79 -10.84
N GLU A 48 -3.63 8.87 -12.05
CA GLU A 48 -3.54 7.78 -13.03
C GLU A 48 -2.07 7.42 -13.35
N GLY A 49 -1.74 6.13 -13.32
CA GLY A 49 -0.39 5.62 -13.58
C GLY A 49 0.52 5.54 -12.36
N TYR A 50 0.02 5.92 -11.18
CA TYR A 50 0.59 5.55 -9.89
C TYR A 50 -0.38 4.55 -9.24
N ASP A 51 0.05 3.29 -9.06
CA ASP A 51 -0.68 2.29 -8.26
C ASP A 51 -0.53 2.56 -6.75
#